data_AF-A0A7H0IMN4-F1
#
_entry.id   AF-A0A7H0IMN4-F1
#
_cell.length_a   1.000
_cell.length_b   1.000
_cell.length_c   1.000
_cell.angle_alpha   90.00
_cell.angle_beta   90.00
_cell.angle_gamma   90.00
#
_symmetry.space_group_name_H-M   'P 1'
#
loop_
_entity.id
_entity.type
_entity.pdbx_description
1 polymer ?
#
loop_
_entity_poly.entity_id
_entity_poly.type
_entity_poly.pdbx_seq_one_letter_code
_entity_poly.pdbx_strand_id
1 'polypeptide(L)' 'MNREVTLPLIVDDRGDLQVAAADVSKLLRTLGGRWLHLVEAGDSGWDEETVAELTIELAKLADRIDVACIAHSSGRSS' A
#
# COMPACT_ATOMS: atom_id res chain seq x y z
N MET A 1 -20.02 3.57 -3.47
CA MET A 1 -19.92 3.69 -2.01
C MET A 1 -18.44 3.76 -1.64
N ASN A 2 -17.93 4.91 -1.21
CA ASN A 2 -16.53 5.04 -0.79
C ASN A 2 -16.37 4.33 0.56
N ARG A 3 -15.74 3.17 0.55
CA ARG A 3 -15.36 2.45 1.77
C ARG A 3 -14.27 3.30 2.44
N GLU A 4 -14.57 3.87 3.59
CA GLU A 4 -13.56 4.57 4.40
C GLU A 4 -12.41 3.60 4.70
N VAL A 5 -11.20 4.01 4.32
CA VAL A 5 -9.98 3.28 4.68
C VAL A 5 -9.47 3.91 5.96
N THR A 6 -9.79 3.28 7.10
CA THR A 6 -9.22 3.68 8.38
C THR A 6 -7.96 2.87 8.61
N LEU A 7 -6.80 3.50 8.46
CA LEU A 7 -5.53 2.95 8.91
C LEU A 7 -5.36 3.29 10.40
N PRO A 8 -5.18 2.29 11.29
CA PRO A 8 -4.97 2.56 12.70
C PRO A 8 -3.65 3.30 12.91
N LEU A 9 -3.71 4.43 13.62
CA LEU A 9 -2.53 5.16 14.06
C LEU A 9 -2.07 4.63 15.41
N ILE A 10 -0.76 4.47 15.55
CA ILE A 10 -0.06 4.01 16.74
C ILE A 10 0.79 5.18 17.24
N VAL A 11 0.66 5.56 18.50
CA VAL A 11 1.55 6.56 19.10
C VAL A 11 2.77 5.84 19.67
N ASP A 12 3.98 6.26 19.30
CA ASP A 12 5.21 5.71 19.89
C ASP A 12 5.65 6.43 21.17
N ASP A 13 6.74 5.96 21.79
CA ASP A 13 7.26 6.51 23.05
C ASP A 13 7.74 7.98 22.95
N ARG A 14 7.92 8.49 21.73
CA ARG A 14 8.29 9.89 21.46
C ARG A 14 7.07 10.76 21.18
N GLY A 15 5.88 10.16 21.09
CA GLY A 15 4.64 10.83 20.73
C GLY A 15 4.43 10.95 19.22
N ASP A 16 5.29 10.32 18.40
CA ASP A 16 5.13 10.34 16.95
C ASP A 16 4.02 9.36 16.54
N LEU A 17 3.23 9.76 15.53
CA LEU A 17 2.19 8.92 14.95
C LEU A 17 2.80 7.99 13.91
N GLN A 18 2.64 6.70 14.16
CA GLN A 18 3.08 5.60 13.32
C GLN A 18 1.88 4.88 12.72
N VAL A 19 2.12 4.19 11.62
CA VAL A 19 1.18 3.23 11.04
C VAL A 19 1.92 1.92 10.82
N ALA A 20 1.26 0.79 11.00
CA ALA A 20 1.87 -0.49 10.73
C ALA A 20 2.24 -0.58 9.24
N ALA A 21 3.50 -0.87 8.95
CA ALA A 21 4.00 -1.00 7.58
C ALA A 21 3.20 -2.03 6.77
N ALA A 22 2.81 -3.15 7.39
CA ALA A 22 1.97 -4.17 6.77
C ALA A 22 0.61 -3.62 6.31
N ASP A 23 0.01 -2.69 7.07
CA ASP A 23 -1.25 -2.06 6.69
C ASP A 23 -1.08 -1.09 5.52
N VAL A 24 0.04 -0.35 5.47
CA VAL A 24 0.39 0.52 4.33
C VAL A 24 0.63 -0.32 3.07
N SER A 25 1.46 -1.36 3.16
CA SER A 25 1.74 -2.26 2.04
C SER A 25 0.46 -2.92 1.52
N LYS A 26 -0.44 -3.34 2.42
CA LYS A 26 -1.76 -3.89 2.05
C LYS A 26 -2.64 -2.86 1.35
N LEU A 27 -2.66 -1.62 1.83
CA LEU A 27 -3.43 -0.54 1.22
C LEU A 27 -2.96 -0.27 -0.20
N LEU A 28 -1.64 -0.12 -0.42
CA LEU A 28 -1.07 0.13 -1.75
C LEU A 28 -1.47 -0.96 -2.75
N ARG A 29 -1.36 -2.23 -2.35
CA ARG A 29 -1.78 -3.37 -3.18
C ARG A 29 -3.29 -3.39 -3.44
N THR A 30 -4.10 -3.03 -2.44
CA THR A 30 -5.56 -2.94 -2.57
C THR A 30 -5.99 -1.83 -3.52
N LEU A 31 -5.30 -0.68 -3.50
CA LEU A 31 -5.59 0.44 -4.40
C LEU A 31 -5.33 0.06 -5.85
N GLY A 32 -4.16 -0.51 -6.15
CA GLY A 32 -3.84 -0.98 -7.51
C GLY A 32 -4.83 -2.01 -8.02
N GLY A 33 -5.14 -3.04 -7.21
CA GLY A 33 -6.14 -4.05 -7.58
C GLY A 33 -7.53 -3.49 -7.82
N ARG A 34 -7.94 -2.47 -7.05
CA ARG A 34 -9.23 -1.79 -7.26
C ARG A 34 -9.25 -0.99 -8.55
N TRP A 35 -8.16 -0.30 -8.89
CA TRP A 35 -8.08 0.45 -10.14
C TRP A 35 -8.15 -0.47 -11.35
N LEU A 36 -7.40 -1.58 -11.35
CA LEU A 36 -7.49 -2.61 -12.39
C LEU A 36 -8.92 -3.11 -12.55
N HIS A 37 -9.58 -3.45 -11.44
CA HIS A 37 -10.96 -3.93 -11.49
C HIS A 37 -11.95 -2.91 -12.10
N LEU A 38 -11.77 -1.61 -11.82
CA LEU A 38 -12.60 -0.55 -12.40
C LEU A 38 -12.35 -0.32 -13.89
N VAL A 39 -11.13 -0.56 -14.36
CA VAL A 39 -10.80 -0.53 -15.79
C VAL A 39 -11.40 -1.75 -16.50
N GLU A 40 -11.19 -2.95 -15.96
CA GLU A 40 -11.76 -4.19 -16.48
C GLU A 40 -13.29 -4.16 -16.57
N ALA A 41 -13.95 -3.50 -15.62
CA ALA A 41 -15.40 -3.31 -15.60
C ALA A 41 -15.90 -2.26 -16.62
N GLY A 42 -15.01 -1.53 -17.30
CA GLY A 42 -15.36 -0.42 -18.19
C GLY A 42 -15.95 0.80 -17.48
N ASP A 43 -15.81 0.89 -16.16
CA ASP A 43 -16.58 1.79 -15.29
C ASP A 43 -15.86 3.13 -15.00
N SER A 44 -14.70 3.35 -15.61
CA SER A 44 -13.82 4.47 -15.29
C SER A 44 -13.41 5.37 -16.46
N GLY A 45 -13.49 4.88 -17.70
CA GLY A 45 -12.93 5.58 -18.87
C GLY A 45 -11.43 5.85 -18.76
N TRP A 46 -10.73 5.16 -17.85
CA TRP A 46 -9.30 5.30 -17.64
C TRP A 46 -8.52 4.52 -18.68
N ASP A 47 -7.33 5.03 -19.01
CA ASP A 47 -6.39 4.34 -19.89
C ASP A 47 -5.83 3.10 -19.19
N GLU A 48 -6.03 1.93 -19.82
CA GLU A 48 -5.68 0.63 -19.24
C GLU A 48 -4.17 0.49 -19.02
N GLU A 49 -3.37 0.96 -19.98
CA GLU A 49 -1.90 0.92 -19.90
C GLU A 49 -1.40 1.77 -18.72
N THR A 50 -1.89 3.00 -18.60
CA THR A 50 -1.55 3.89 -17.49
C THR A 50 -1.91 3.27 -16.13
N VAL A 51 -3.10 2.66 -16.01
CA VAL A 51 -3.53 2.05 -14.73
C VAL A 51 -2.69 0.82 -14.39
N ALA A 52 -2.31 0.02 -15.40
CA ALA A 52 -1.41 -1.10 -15.21
C ALA A 52 -0.03 -0.64 -14.72
N GLU A 53 0.55 0.39 -15.34
CA GLU A 53 1.84 0.97 -14.93
C GLU A 53 1.79 1.50 -13.49
N LEU A 54 0.76 2.28 -13.14
CA LEU A 54 0.61 2.80 -11.79
C LEU A 54 0.43 1.69 -10.75
N THR A 55 -0.30 0.63 -11.10
CA THR A 55 -0.48 -0.54 -10.22
C THR A 55 0.85 -1.25 -9.95
N ILE A 56 1.71 -1.36 -10.97
CA ILE A 56 3.06 -1.90 -10.81
C ILE A 56 3.90 -1.01 -9.89
N GLU A 57 3.85 0.31 -10.03
CA GLU A 57 4.61 1.21 -9.16
C GLU A 57 4.14 1.16 -7.70
N LEU A 58 2.83 1.00 -7.46
CA LEU A 58 2.30 0.76 -6.11
C LEU A 58 2.81 -0.56 -5.52
N ALA A 59 2.87 -1.63 -6.31
CA ALA A 59 3.41 -2.91 -5.87
C ALA A 59 4.91 -2.79 -5.52
N LYS A 60 5.70 -2.14 -6.37
CA LYS A 60 7.13 -1.87 -6.11
C LYS A 60 7.34 -1.03 -4.84
N LEU A 61 6.46 -0.08 -4.55
CA LEU A 61 6.53 0.68 -3.30
C LEU A 61 6.22 -0.20 -2.09
N ALA A 62 5.17 -1.02 -2.15
CA ALA A 62 4.83 -1.96 -1.09
C ALA A 62 5.98 -2.96 -0.81
N ASP A 63 6.60 -3.48 -1.86
CA ASP A 63 7.74 -4.41 -1.72
C ASP A 63 8.95 -3.75 -1.05
N ARG A 64 9.24 -2.49 -1.38
CA ARG A 64 10.33 -1.74 -0.71
C ARG A 64 10.06 -1.51 0.78
N ILE A 65 8.81 -1.24 1.15
CA ILE A 65 8.41 -1.12 2.55
C ILE A 65 8.62 -2.46 3.26
N ASP A 66 8.14 -3.56 2.68
CA ASP A 66 8.25 -4.89 3.27
C ASP A 66 9.73 -5.30 3.46
N VAL A 67 10.60 -5.06 2.45
CA VAL A 67 12.04 -5.31 2.54
C VAL A 67 12.70 -4.48 3.64
N ALA A 68 12.38 -3.18 3.75
CA ALA A 68 12.93 -2.32 4.79
C ALA A 68 12.53 -2.80 6.20
N CYS A 69 11.28 -3.24 6.38
CA CYS A 69 10.81 -3.80 7.64
C CYS A 69 11.50 -5.13 8.00
N ILE A 70 11.67 -6.03 7.04
CA ILE A 70 12.40 -7.29 7.25
C ILE A 70 13.84 -6.99 7.69
N ALA A 71 14.55 -6.12 6.95
CA ALA A 71 15.93 -5.74 7.28
C ALA A 71 16.05 -5.18 8.70
N HIS A 72 15.11 -4.31 9.09
CA HIS A 72 15.07 -3.75 10.44
C HIS A 72 14.78 -4.81 11.53
N SER A 73 13.86 -5.75 11.28
CA SER A 73 13.56 -6.83 12.23
C SER A 73 14.73 -7.81 12.41
N SER A 74 15.45 -8.13 11.33
CA SER A 74 16.60 -9.04 11.33
C SER A 74 17.80 -8.43 12.05
N GLY A 75 18.06 -7.13 11.89
CA GLY A 75 19.15 -6.42 12.57
C GLY A 75 18.94 -6.19 14.07
N ARG A 76 17.70 -6.36 14.57
CA ARG A 76 17.38 -6.24 16.00
C ARG A 76 17.58 -7.54 16.78
N SER A 77 17.88 -8.64 16.09
CA SER A 77 18.04 -9.99 16.66
C SER A 77 19.51 -10.40 16.85
N SER A 78 20.46 -9.48 16.63
CA SER A 78 21.91 -9.65 16.82
C SER A 78 22.44 -8.71 17.89
#